data_AF-A0A7T7I5J8-F1
#
_entry.id   AF-A0A7T7I5J8-F1
#
_cell.length_a   1.000
_cell.length_b   1.000
_cell.length_c   1.000
_cell.angle_alpha   90.00
_cell.angle_beta   90.00
_cell.angle_gamma   90.00
#
_symmetry.space_group_name_H-M   'P 1'
#
loop_
_entity.id
_entity.type
_entity.pdbx_description
1 polymer ?
#
loop_
_entity_poly.entity_id
_entity_poly.type
_entity_poly.pdbx_seq_one_letter_code
_entity_poly.pdbx_strand_id
1 'polypeptide(L)'
;MRRIVAGLTAIGLALTGCGTEADGDDGRAKPSSSTGSETSGPTWAYDEILDDESKLSDVIATADGDVWVAGAVTNSAIPSRDDGFLLRHDGTRWQRQPMPAGLGTSVHAARFDTLGSDGFLLTASQPNEQGPRTVRWDGTRWIALPEMPGGARLVDMKAFAADDIWTVSGESQINHWDGTRRITTSLPANVTSIDGVAPDDLWAVGHRETSDGSDNEELTQPAAVHWDGTSWQLVETPVYRFPHPVPPEPGASLDHVLALTADDVRGYGSHSFNHGEMENEPQDEDVRLAWDGSRWTKRPDAAGDCAGRDPMAVDGTHGLFLEGNWYVGRDGACTKINRPRLPSEGGVRAGSRQSLWLSAVEVVPGSDRVLGVGHVQVNQSGNPMSKSVIVSLKR
;
A
#
# COMPACT_ATOMS: atom_id res chain seq x y z
N MET A 1 -50.60 -5.09 -39.88
CA MET A 1 -50.87 -4.93 -38.43
C MET A 1 -49.97 -3.77 -37.98
N ARG A 2 -50.39 -2.55 -37.57
CA ARG A 2 -51.54 -2.09 -36.73
C ARG A 2 -51.53 -2.86 -35.40
N ARG A 3 -51.45 -2.29 -34.18
CA ARG A 3 -51.69 -0.94 -33.55
C ARG A 3 -50.76 -0.81 -32.29
N ILE A 4 -50.58 0.29 -31.51
CA ILE A 4 -50.76 1.77 -31.55
C ILE A 4 -49.91 2.38 -30.38
N VAL A 5 -49.62 3.69 -30.36
CA VAL A 5 -49.07 4.44 -29.20
C VAL A 5 -50.16 5.18 -28.41
N ALA A 6 -50.16 5.08 -27.08
CA ALA A 6 -50.64 6.04 -26.05
C ALA A 6 -50.60 5.33 -24.67
N GLY A 7 -50.29 5.94 -23.51
CA GLY A 7 -50.08 7.36 -23.19
C GLY A 7 -51.13 7.84 -22.19
N LEU A 8 -50.75 8.11 -20.93
CA LEU A 8 -51.63 8.80 -19.97
C LEU A 8 -50.83 9.51 -18.86
N THR A 9 -50.83 10.84 -18.95
CA THR A 9 -50.30 11.78 -17.95
C THR A 9 -51.39 12.10 -16.93
N ALA A 10 -51.02 12.33 -15.66
CA ALA A 10 -51.91 12.94 -14.68
C ALA A 10 -51.29 14.27 -14.19
N ILE A 11 -52.01 15.37 -14.45
CA ILE A 11 -51.65 16.73 -14.01
C ILE A 11 -52.55 17.08 -12.83
N GLY A 12 -51.96 17.53 -11.71
CA GLY A 12 -52.67 18.18 -10.60
C GLY A 12 -52.44 19.69 -10.65
N LEU A 13 -53.51 20.48 -10.77
CA LEU A 13 -53.43 21.94 -10.83
C LEU A 13 -53.26 22.60 -9.45
N ALA A 14 -52.74 23.84 -9.50
CA ALA A 14 -52.52 24.70 -8.34
C ALA A 14 -53.81 25.22 -7.68
N LEU A 15 -53.67 25.65 -6.41
CA LEU A 15 -54.51 26.67 -5.81
C LEU A 15 -53.64 27.82 -5.32
N THR A 16 -54.00 29.03 -5.72
CA THR A 16 -53.36 30.31 -5.37
C THR A 16 -53.90 30.88 -4.07
N GLY A 17 -53.03 31.48 -3.25
CA GLY A 17 -53.40 32.37 -2.14
C GLY A 17 -52.42 33.53 -2.04
N CYS A 18 -52.92 34.77 -1.98
CA CYS A 18 -52.10 35.99 -1.98
C CYS A 18 -52.13 36.72 -0.62
N GLY A 19 -51.06 37.47 -0.34
CA GLY A 19 -50.97 38.48 0.73
C GLY A 19 -50.41 37.94 2.06
N THR A 20 -49.63 38.70 2.83
CA THR A 20 -49.06 40.07 2.68
C THR A 20 -47.75 40.18 3.48
N GLU A 21 -47.03 41.29 3.34
CA GLU A 21 -45.70 41.56 3.93
C GLU A 21 -45.64 41.65 5.47
N ALA A 22 -44.39 41.61 5.96
CA ALA A 22 -43.82 42.29 7.15
C ALA A 22 -43.47 41.45 8.40
N ASP A 23 -42.17 41.51 8.74
CA ASP A 23 -41.47 41.48 10.04
C ASP A 23 -41.91 40.55 11.19
N GLY A 24 -40.91 39.84 11.77
CA GLY A 24 -41.00 39.40 13.18
C GLY A 24 -40.18 38.17 13.58
N ASP A 25 -38.89 38.38 13.86
CA ASP A 25 -38.11 37.73 14.95
C ASP A 25 -38.46 36.28 15.36
N ASP A 26 -37.83 35.29 14.71
CA ASP A 26 -38.14 33.87 14.90
C ASP A 26 -37.28 33.21 16.00
N GLY A 27 -37.73 33.36 17.25
CA GLY A 27 -37.07 32.84 18.44
C GLY A 27 -37.75 31.64 19.10
N ARG A 28 -37.73 30.42 18.51
CA ARG A 28 -37.78 29.17 19.30
C ARG A 28 -37.50 27.83 18.57
N ALA A 29 -36.71 27.00 19.25
CA ALA A 29 -36.76 25.53 19.33
C ALA A 29 -36.99 24.70 18.04
N LYS A 30 -35.92 24.08 17.52
CA LYS A 30 -36.05 22.91 16.63
C LYS A 30 -36.59 21.69 17.41
N PRO A 31 -37.48 20.87 16.83
CA PRO A 31 -37.97 19.65 17.45
C PRO A 31 -36.92 18.53 17.40
N SER A 32 -36.98 17.64 18.39
CA SER A 32 -36.20 16.39 18.41
C SER A 32 -36.65 15.44 17.30
N SER A 33 -35.76 15.11 16.37
CA SER A 33 -36.00 14.07 15.36
C SER A 33 -35.11 12.86 15.61
N SER A 34 -35.77 11.75 15.92
CA SER A 34 -35.40 10.36 15.63
C SER A 34 -33.92 9.95 15.70
N THR A 35 -33.66 8.99 16.60
CA THR A 35 -32.55 8.03 16.50
C THR A 35 -32.45 7.45 15.08
N GLY A 36 -31.51 7.97 14.29
CA GLY A 36 -31.02 7.30 13.10
C GLY A 36 -30.17 6.10 13.50
N SER A 37 -30.42 4.96 12.90
CA SER A 37 -29.48 3.84 12.92
C SER A 37 -28.27 4.25 12.09
N GLU A 38 -27.24 4.82 12.71
CA GLU A 38 -25.93 4.95 12.07
C GLU A 38 -25.41 3.54 11.77
N THR A 39 -25.49 3.13 10.50
CA THR A 39 -24.60 2.09 9.98
C THR A 39 -23.21 2.69 9.96
N SER A 40 -22.49 2.56 11.08
CA SER A 40 -21.12 3.02 11.22
C SER A 40 -20.27 2.36 10.14
N GLY A 41 -19.68 3.16 9.25
CA GLY A 41 -18.75 2.65 8.23
C GLY A 41 -17.55 1.91 8.85
N PRO A 42 -16.77 1.18 8.03
CA PRO A 42 -15.69 0.33 8.50
C PRO A 42 -14.74 1.11 9.42
N THR A 43 -14.40 0.53 10.56
CA THR A 43 -13.71 1.22 11.65
C THR A 43 -12.60 0.33 12.21
N TRP A 44 -11.39 0.88 12.31
CA TRP A 44 -10.31 0.20 13.02
C TRP A 44 -10.58 0.14 14.54
N ALA A 45 -10.15 -0.93 15.19
CA ALA A 45 -10.07 -1.06 16.64
C ALA A 45 -8.62 -1.41 17.02
N TYR A 46 -8.11 -0.92 18.14
CA TYR A 46 -6.79 -1.31 18.62
C TYR A 46 -6.82 -2.75 19.16
N ASP A 47 -5.98 -3.61 18.59
CA ASP A 47 -5.69 -4.95 19.12
C ASP A 47 -4.51 -4.87 20.12
N GLU A 48 -3.50 -4.04 19.83
CA GLU A 48 -2.33 -3.80 20.70
C GLU A 48 -1.86 -2.34 20.55
N ILE A 49 -1.42 -1.71 21.65
CA ILE A 49 -0.75 -0.41 21.66
C ILE A 49 0.61 -0.60 22.34
N LEU A 50 1.69 -0.42 21.60
CA LEU A 50 3.05 -0.61 22.12
C LEU A 50 3.46 0.60 22.96
N ASP A 51 4.05 0.32 24.12
CA ASP A 51 4.49 1.37 25.03
C ASP A 51 5.87 1.95 24.70
N ASP A 52 6.73 1.16 24.06
CA ASP A 52 8.07 1.54 23.62
C ASP A 52 8.08 2.39 22.35
N GLU A 53 9.11 3.22 22.19
CA GLU A 53 9.36 3.97 20.97
C GLU A 53 9.89 3.05 19.88
N SER A 54 8.96 2.38 19.19
CA SER A 54 9.19 1.46 18.09
C SER A 54 8.42 1.87 16.83
N LYS A 55 8.82 1.30 15.70
CA LYS A 55 8.08 1.29 14.43
C LYS A 55 7.79 -0.16 14.04
N LEU A 56 6.53 -0.45 13.73
CA LEU A 56 6.16 -1.71 13.08
C LEU A 56 6.35 -1.55 11.56
N SER A 57 7.01 -2.51 10.92
CA SER A 57 7.29 -2.48 9.48
C SER A 57 6.30 -3.28 8.68
N ASP A 58 5.96 -4.50 9.12
CA ASP A 58 5.18 -5.44 8.31
C ASP A 58 4.42 -6.50 9.15
N VAL A 59 3.44 -7.16 8.54
CA VAL A 59 2.57 -8.17 9.16
C VAL A 59 2.23 -9.30 8.18
N ILE A 60 2.22 -10.54 8.66
CA ILE A 60 1.75 -11.71 7.90
C ILE A 60 0.89 -12.62 8.77
N ALA A 61 -0.18 -13.16 8.21
CA ALA A 61 -1.08 -14.10 8.86
C ALA A 61 -1.07 -15.44 8.10
N THR A 62 -0.68 -16.51 8.79
CA THR A 62 -0.81 -17.88 8.24
C THR A 62 -2.15 -18.51 8.62
N ALA A 63 -2.74 -18.05 9.73
CA ALA A 63 -4.09 -18.35 10.18
C ALA A 63 -4.54 -17.27 11.19
N ASP A 64 -5.83 -17.25 11.56
CA ASP A 64 -6.36 -16.34 12.60
C ASP A 64 -5.65 -16.48 13.97
N GLY A 65 -5.20 -17.70 14.27
CA GLY A 65 -4.40 -18.03 15.44
C GLY A 65 -2.87 -17.99 15.26
N ASP A 66 -2.37 -17.54 14.11
CA ASP A 66 -0.92 -17.45 13.85
C ASP A 66 -0.58 -16.26 12.95
N VAL A 67 -0.43 -15.11 13.59
CA VAL A 67 -0.07 -13.83 12.95
C VAL A 67 1.27 -13.35 13.49
N TRP A 68 2.15 -12.89 12.60
CA TRP A 68 3.45 -12.34 12.92
C TRP A 68 3.53 -10.87 12.50
N VAL A 69 4.19 -10.06 13.33
CA VAL A 69 4.45 -8.65 13.06
C VAL A 69 5.93 -8.38 13.28
N ALA A 70 6.56 -7.67 12.35
CA ALA A 70 7.94 -7.23 12.45
C ALA A 70 8.00 -5.75 12.86
N GLY A 71 9.01 -5.38 13.64
CA GLY A 71 9.26 -4.00 14.02
C GLY A 71 10.67 -3.76 14.56
N ALA A 72 10.99 -2.49 14.77
CA ALA A 72 12.26 -2.06 15.35
C ALA A 72 12.07 -0.91 16.37
N VAL A 73 12.83 -0.95 17.46
CA VAL A 73 12.94 0.13 18.46
C VAL A 73 13.76 1.27 17.86
N THR A 74 13.24 2.50 17.92
CA THR A 74 13.83 3.67 17.25
C THR A 74 14.65 4.58 18.16
N ASN A 75 14.64 4.36 19.48
CA ASN A 75 15.38 5.17 20.45
C ASN A 75 16.63 4.47 21.00
N SER A 76 17.27 3.64 20.17
CA SER A 76 18.58 3.06 20.47
C SER A 76 19.68 4.03 20.02
N ALA A 77 20.26 4.78 20.96
CA ALA A 77 21.38 5.69 20.71
C ALA A 77 22.66 4.97 20.18
N ILE A 78 22.67 3.64 20.24
CA ILE A 78 23.65 2.73 19.65
C ILE A 78 22.86 1.58 19.03
N PRO A 79 22.96 1.30 17.71
CA PRO A 79 22.29 0.17 17.10
C PRO A 79 22.67 -1.15 17.77
N SER A 80 21.67 -1.91 18.20
CA SER A 80 21.81 -3.14 18.99
C SER A 80 21.25 -4.37 18.27
N ARG A 81 21.51 -5.56 18.83
CA ARG A 81 20.91 -6.80 18.35
C ARG A 81 19.41 -6.90 18.65
N ASP A 82 18.95 -6.16 19.65
CA ASP A 82 17.62 -6.27 20.21
C ASP A 82 16.71 -5.09 19.78
N ASP A 83 17.20 -4.23 18.88
CA ASP A 83 16.41 -3.16 18.27
C ASP A 83 15.27 -3.77 17.45
N GLY A 84 15.58 -4.77 16.61
CA GLY A 84 14.58 -5.54 15.89
C GLY A 84 13.84 -6.51 16.79
N PHE A 85 12.53 -6.65 16.58
CA PHE A 85 11.72 -7.64 17.27
C PHE A 85 10.61 -8.21 16.38
N LEU A 86 10.13 -9.38 16.77
CA LEU A 86 8.91 -9.98 16.25
C LEU A 86 7.85 -10.01 17.35
N LEU A 87 6.58 -9.81 16.97
CA LEU A 87 5.42 -10.18 17.78
C LEU A 87 4.72 -11.34 17.10
N ARG A 88 4.24 -12.31 17.87
CA ARG A 88 3.36 -13.40 17.40
C ARG A 88 2.05 -13.38 18.16
N HIS A 89 0.92 -13.44 17.45
CA HIS A 89 -0.39 -13.72 18.00
C HIS A 89 -0.67 -15.23 17.89
N ASP A 90 -0.93 -15.89 19.01
CA ASP A 90 -1.17 -17.35 19.09
C ASP A 90 -2.66 -17.73 19.10
N GLY A 91 -3.54 -16.80 18.68
CA GLY A 91 -4.99 -16.91 18.80
C GLY A 91 -5.55 -16.45 20.14
N THR A 92 -4.70 -16.20 21.15
CA THR A 92 -5.13 -15.72 22.47
C THR A 92 -4.47 -14.40 22.89
N ARG A 93 -3.19 -14.19 22.54
CA ARG A 93 -2.45 -12.98 22.90
C ARG A 93 -1.25 -12.72 21.99
N TRP A 94 -0.81 -11.46 21.96
CA TRP A 94 0.48 -11.08 21.39
C TRP A 94 1.64 -11.45 22.34
N GLN A 95 2.73 -11.95 21.77
CA GLN A 95 3.95 -12.32 22.50
C GLN A 95 5.19 -11.88 21.71
N ARG A 96 6.14 -11.18 22.36
CA ARG A 96 7.46 -10.92 21.76
C ARG A 96 8.21 -12.23 21.49
N GLN A 97 8.74 -12.36 20.29
CA GLN A 97 9.60 -13.46 19.85
C GLN A 97 11.02 -12.92 19.57
N PRO A 98 12.07 -13.71 19.82
CA PRO A 98 13.43 -13.31 19.49
C PRO A 98 13.61 -13.23 17.97
N MET A 99 14.40 -12.27 17.50
CA MET A 99 14.80 -12.22 16.09
C MET A 99 15.56 -13.50 15.71
N PRO A 100 15.27 -14.12 14.55
CA PRO A 100 15.96 -15.32 14.09
C PRO A 100 17.46 -15.09 13.93
N ALA A 101 18.27 -15.97 14.53
CA ALA A 101 19.73 -15.78 14.58
C ALA A 101 20.40 -15.67 13.20
N GLY A 102 19.79 -16.20 12.14
CA GLY A 102 20.26 -16.08 10.75
C GLY A 102 20.24 -14.66 10.20
N LEU A 103 19.41 -13.76 10.74
CA LEU A 103 19.38 -12.34 10.39
C LEU A 103 20.50 -11.53 11.07
N GLY A 104 21.33 -12.17 11.91
CA GLY A 104 22.49 -11.53 12.52
C GLY A 104 22.15 -10.75 13.79
N THR A 105 22.63 -9.51 13.88
CA THR A 105 22.42 -8.63 15.04
C THR A 105 21.29 -7.64 14.79
N SER A 106 21.54 -6.54 14.07
CA SER A 106 20.53 -5.51 13.82
C SER A 106 19.79 -5.76 12.51
N VAL A 107 18.48 -5.53 12.51
CA VAL A 107 17.60 -5.65 11.34
C VAL A 107 16.85 -4.34 11.10
N HIS A 108 16.78 -3.94 9.83
CA HIS A 108 16.02 -2.79 9.34
C HIS A 108 15.19 -3.22 8.13
N ALA A 109 14.11 -2.49 7.83
CA ALA A 109 13.20 -2.78 6.71
C ALA A 109 12.77 -4.27 6.64
N ALA A 110 12.33 -4.81 7.78
CA ALA A 110 11.90 -6.20 7.87
C ALA A 110 10.54 -6.40 7.18
N ARG A 111 10.51 -7.32 6.20
CA ARG A 111 9.34 -7.68 5.38
C ARG A 111 9.10 -9.19 5.41
N PHE A 112 7.84 -9.59 5.31
CA PHE A 112 7.41 -10.97 5.11
C PHE A 112 6.99 -11.21 3.65
N ASP A 113 7.23 -12.42 3.17
CA ASP A 113 6.71 -12.89 1.89
C ASP A 113 6.19 -14.33 2.05
N THR A 114 5.00 -14.63 1.55
CA THR A 114 4.41 -15.97 1.62
C THR A 114 5.15 -16.96 0.71
N LEU A 115 5.29 -18.20 1.17
CA LEU A 115 5.78 -19.34 0.35
C LEU A 115 4.65 -20.35 0.09
N GLY A 116 3.38 -19.92 0.16
CA GLY A 116 2.24 -20.82 0.08
C GLY A 116 2.24 -21.85 1.21
N SER A 117 2.22 -23.14 0.88
CA SER A 117 2.26 -24.22 1.88
C SER A 117 3.61 -24.36 2.59
N ASP A 118 4.66 -23.75 2.07
CA ASP A 118 6.03 -23.89 2.58
C ASP A 118 6.33 -22.96 3.77
N GLY A 119 5.35 -22.16 4.19
CA GLY A 119 5.44 -21.20 5.28
C GLY A 119 5.66 -19.79 4.73
N PHE A 120 6.60 -19.05 5.29
CA PHE A 120 6.91 -17.68 4.85
C PHE A 120 8.39 -17.34 5.03
N LEU A 121 8.84 -16.35 4.25
CA LEU A 121 10.12 -15.68 4.45
C LEU A 121 9.96 -14.49 5.38
N LEU A 122 11.04 -14.21 6.10
CA LEU A 122 11.32 -12.91 6.71
C LEU A 122 12.65 -12.43 6.11
N THR A 123 12.58 -11.35 5.35
CA THR A 123 13.76 -10.66 4.80
C THR A 123 14.00 -9.40 5.61
N ALA A 124 15.27 -9.12 5.93
CA ALA A 124 15.65 -7.89 6.61
C ALA A 124 17.03 -7.40 6.16
N SER A 125 17.19 -6.08 6.11
CA SER A 125 18.44 -5.41 5.76
C SER A 125 19.32 -5.18 6.98
N GLN A 126 20.64 -5.18 6.74
CA GLN A 126 21.63 -4.69 7.71
C GLN A 126 21.53 -3.16 7.84
N PRO A 127 22.05 -2.53 8.91
CA PRO A 127 21.96 -1.07 9.11
C PRO A 127 22.61 -0.19 8.02
N ASN A 128 23.43 -0.77 7.14
CA ASN A 128 24.03 -0.11 5.98
C ASN A 128 23.22 -0.34 4.68
N GLU A 129 22.04 -0.96 4.78
CA GLU A 129 21.13 -1.33 3.69
C GLU A 129 21.71 -2.26 2.61
N GLN A 130 22.90 -2.82 2.84
CA GLN A 130 23.58 -3.73 1.92
C GLN A 130 23.45 -5.19 2.37
N GLY A 131 23.21 -6.09 1.42
CA GLY A 131 23.15 -7.52 1.68
C GLY A 131 21.94 -7.91 2.55
N PRO A 132 20.73 -7.99 1.98
CA PRO A 132 19.56 -8.48 2.71
C PRO A 132 19.82 -9.91 3.21
N ARG A 133 19.39 -10.17 4.45
CA ARG A 133 19.41 -11.49 5.07
C ARG A 133 18.01 -12.05 5.04
N THR A 134 17.88 -13.34 4.71
CA THR A 134 16.58 -13.99 4.57
C THR A 134 16.55 -15.26 5.41
N VAL A 135 15.46 -15.43 6.15
CA VAL A 135 15.16 -16.65 6.91
C VAL A 135 13.75 -17.13 6.55
N ARG A 136 13.57 -18.45 6.47
CA ARG A 136 12.27 -19.11 6.29
C ARG A 136 11.73 -19.59 7.63
N TRP A 137 10.44 -19.38 7.89
CA TRP A 137 9.70 -20.12 8.90
C TRP A 137 9.07 -21.36 8.26
N ASP A 138 9.41 -22.57 8.74
CA ASP A 138 8.89 -23.84 8.20
C ASP A 138 7.58 -24.32 8.87
N GLY A 139 6.92 -23.43 9.63
CA GLY A 139 5.79 -23.77 10.51
C GLY A 139 6.22 -24.17 11.93
N THR A 140 7.47 -24.60 12.12
CA THR A 140 7.98 -25.08 13.43
C THR A 140 9.24 -24.37 13.91
N ARG A 141 10.09 -23.91 12.99
CA ARG A 141 11.38 -23.26 13.28
C ARG A 141 11.82 -22.32 12.16
N TRP A 142 12.78 -21.48 12.49
CA TRP A 142 13.50 -20.64 11.54
C TRP A 142 14.66 -21.39 10.90
N ILE A 143 14.77 -21.28 9.57
CA ILE A 143 15.85 -21.81 8.74
C ILE A 143 16.51 -20.61 8.04
N ALA A 144 17.83 -20.45 8.17
CA ALA A 144 18.56 -19.44 7.42
C ALA A 144 18.71 -19.88 5.95
N LEU A 145 18.38 -18.99 5.02
CA LEU A 145 18.69 -19.19 3.60
C LEU A 145 20.11 -18.68 3.30
N PRO A 146 20.73 -19.10 2.17
CA PRO A 146 22.01 -18.56 1.73
C PRO A 146 21.98 -17.03 1.58
N GLU A 147 23.09 -16.38 1.93
CA GLU A 147 23.23 -14.92 1.75
C GLU A 147 23.21 -14.58 0.26
N MET A 148 22.31 -13.66 -0.14
CA MET A 148 22.12 -13.27 -1.53
C MET A 148 23.40 -12.61 -2.08
N PRO A 149 24.13 -13.24 -3.03
CA PRO A 149 25.41 -12.72 -3.49
C PRO A 149 25.22 -11.40 -4.25
N GLY A 150 26.00 -10.37 -3.93
CA GLY A 150 26.07 -9.15 -4.75
C GLY A 150 26.15 -7.82 -3.98
N GLY A 151 25.83 -7.80 -2.68
CA GLY A 151 26.02 -6.62 -1.80
C GLY A 151 25.18 -5.37 -2.13
N ALA A 152 24.49 -5.34 -3.26
CA ALA A 152 23.61 -4.24 -3.66
C ALA A 152 22.42 -4.08 -2.69
N ARG A 153 21.90 -2.85 -2.62
CA ARG A 153 20.64 -2.54 -1.94
C ARG A 153 19.51 -3.32 -2.59
N LEU A 154 18.71 -4.00 -1.76
CA LEU A 154 17.44 -4.59 -2.19
C LEU A 154 16.46 -3.46 -2.49
N VAL A 155 15.80 -3.54 -3.64
CA VAL A 155 14.75 -2.58 -4.02
C VAL A 155 13.38 -3.18 -3.69
N ASP A 156 13.08 -4.34 -4.28
CA ASP A 156 11.86 -5.09 -4.06
C ASP A 156 12.12 -6.59 -4.31
N MET A 157 11.22 -7.46 -3.87
CA MET A 157 11.31 -8.90 -4.11
C MET A 157 9.94 -9.58 -4.21
N LYS A 158 9.95 -10.73 -4.90
CA LYS A 158 8.83 -11.67 -4.95
C LYS A 158 9.37 -13.07 -4.68
N ALA A 159 8.74 -13.80 -3.77
CA ALA A 159 9.04 -15.21 -3.53
C ALA A 159 7.82 -16.07 -3.85
N PHE A 160 8.06 -17.23 -4.45
CA PHE A 160 7.06 -18.28 -4.65
C PHE A 160 7.39 -19.52 -3.81
N ALA A 161 8.68 -19.82 -3.64
CA ALA A 161 9.20 -20.90 -2.81
C ALA A 161 10.54 -20.49 -2.16
N ALA A 162 11.09 -21.32 -1.28
CA ALA A 162 12.41 -21.07 -0.67
C ALA A 162 13.58 -21.20 -1.65
N ASP A 163 13.31 -21.87 -2.76
CA ASP A 163 14.13 -22.16 -3.93
C ASP A 163 13.58 -21.48 -5.19
N ASP A 164 12.68 -20.50 -5.04
CA ASP A 164 12.21 -19.65 -6.14
C ASP A 164 11.94 -18.22 -5.63
N ILE A 165 12.99 -17.41 -5.68
CA ILE A 165 13.00 -16.03 -5.16
C ILE A 165 13.56 -15.08 -6.23
N TRP A 166 12.79 -14.04 -6.53
CA TRP A 166 13.12 -12.97 -7.46
C TRP A 166 13.40 -11.68 -6.70
N THR A 167 14.52 -11.00 -6.97
CA THR A 167 14.88 -9.75 -6.29
C THR A 167 15.35 -8.68 -7.27
N VAL A 168 14.81 -7.48 -7.16
CA VAL A 168 15.31 -6.27 -7.83
C VAL A 168 16.42 -5.64 -6.97
N SER A 169 17.53 -5.26 -7.60
CA SER A 169 18.68 -4.67 -6.91
C SER A 169 19.38 -3.61 -7.76
N GLY A 170 19.89 -2.55 -7.13
CA GLY A 170 20.43 -1.41 -7.87
C GLY A 170 19.31 -0.66 -8.60
N GLU A 171 19.53 -0.26 -9.85
CA GLU A 171 18.51 0.44 -10.65
C GLU A 171 17.82 -0.49 -11.66
N SER A 172 18.54 -1.46 -12.23
CA SER A 172 18.06 -2.25 -13.38
C SER A 172 18.46 -3.74 -13.35
N GLN A 173 18.89 -4.28 -12.20
CA GLN A 173 19.24 -5.70 -12.10
C GLN A 173 18.12 -6.50 -11.44
N ILE A 174 17.68 -7.56 -12.11
CA ILE A 174 16.83 -8.59 -11.53
C ILE A 174 17.63 -9.86 -11.29
N ASN A 175 17.28 -10.59 -10.25
CA ASN A 175 18.02 -11.77 -9.82
C ASN A 175 17.05 -12.88 -9.46
N HIS A 176 17.28 -14.07 -10.01
CA HIS A 176 16.53 -15.27 -9.70
C HIS A 176 17.40 -16.23 -8.89
N TRP A 177 16.85 -16.79 -7.81
CA TRP A 177 17.49 -17.81 -6.98
C TRP A 177 16.70 -19.12 -7.07
N ASP A 178 17.36 -20.18 -7.57
CA ASP A 178 16.77 -21.51 -7.84
C ASP A 178 16.96 -22.54 -6.69
N GLY A 179 17.28 -22.06 -5.48
CA GLY A 179 17.67 -22.92 -4.35
C GLY A 179 19.14 -23.41 -4.39
N THR A 180 19.82 -23.29 -5.52
CA THR A 180 21.23 -23.74 -5.69
C THR A 180 22.15 -22.71 -6.35
N ARG A 181 21.60 -21.84 -7.21
CA ARG A 181 22.29 -20.88 -8.06
C ARG A 181 21.49 -19.59 -8.15
N ARG A 182 22.21 -18.51 -8.46
CA ARG A 182 21.66 -17.22 -8.81
C ARG A 182 21.91 -16.92 -10.28
N ILE A 183 20.87 -16.49 -10.97
CA ILE A 183 20.96 -15.87 -12.30
C ILE A 183 20.70 -14.38 -12.12
N THR A 184 21.61 -13.53 -12.62
CA THR A 184 21.44 -12.07 -12.63
C THR A 184 21.24 -11.62 -14.07
N THR A 185 20.20 -10.84 -14.30
CA THR A 185 19.82 -10.30 -15.61
C THR A 185 19.69 -8.79 -15.50
N SER A 186 20.32 -8.05 -16.42
CA SER A 186 20.05 -6.62 -16.58
C SER A 186 18.77 -6.43 -17.37
N LEU A 187 17.87 -5.60 -16.85
CA LEU A 187 16.62 -5.22 -17.51
C LEU A 187 16.81 -4.02 -18.44
N PRO A 188 15.96 -3.86 -19.47
CA PRO A 188 16.00 -2.73 -20.41
C PRO A 188 15.37 -1.44 -19.86
N ALA A 189 15.17 -1.35 -18.54
CA ALA A 189 14.54 -0.23 -17.84
C ALA A 189 15.07 -0.16 -16.40
N ASN A 190 14.94 1.01 -15.78
CA ASN A 190 15.08 1.14 -14.33
C ASN A 190 13.80 0.58 -13.68
N VAL A 191 13.94 -0.17 -12.59
CA VAL A 191 12.84 -0.88 -11.92
C VAL A 191 12.84 -0.64 -10.42
N THR A 192 11.64 -0.40 -9.89
CA THR A 192 11.34 0.02 -8.52
C THR A 192 10.47 -0.99 -7.78
N SER A 193 9.69 -1.81 -8.50
CA SER A 193 8.84 -2.85 -7.89
C SER A 193 8.73 -4.10 -8.77
N ILE A 194 8.48 -5.25 -8.14
CA ILE A 194 8.26 -6.55 -8.77
C ILE A 194 7.10 -7.29 -8.11
N ASP A 195 6.19 -7.83 -8.91
CA ASP A 195 5.15 -8.74 -8.45
C ASP A 195 4.85 -9.80 -9.52
N GLY A 196 4.13 -10.85 -9.17
CA GLY A 196 3.77 -11.91 -10.10
C GLY A 196 2.76 -12.90 -9.52
N VAL A 197 2.03 -13.56 -10.41
CA VAL A 197 1.02 -14.56 -10.06
C VAL A 197 1.57 -15.98 -10.08
N ALA A 198 2.67 -16.21 -10.79
CA ALA A 198 3.34 -17.50 -10.92
C ALA A 198 4.84 -17.34 -11.23
N PRO A 199 5.68 -18.37 -11.02
CA PRO A 199 7.11 -18.39 -11.40
C PRO A 199 7.43 -18.07 -12.86
N ASP A 200 6.44 -18.25 -13.75
CA ASP A 200 6.48 -18.01 -15.18
C ASP A 200 5.64 -16.80 -15.63
N ASP A 201 5.11 -16.00 -14.70
CA ASP A 201 4.35 -14.77 -14.96
C ASP A 201 4.63 -13.71 -13.88
N LEU A 202 5.65 -12.89 -14.13
CA LEU A 202 6.04 -11.76 -13.28
C LEU A 202 6.13 -10.46 -14.08
N TRP A 203 5.87 -9.35 -13.38
CA TRP A 203 6.08 -8.00 -13.87
C TRP A 203 7.06 -7.26 -12.98
N ALA A 204 8.05 -6.63 -13.59
CA ALA A 204 8.89 -5.62 -12.96
C ALA A 204 8.58 -4.26 -13.58
N VAL A 205 8.35 -3.24 -12.75
CA VAL A 205 7.94 -1.91 -13.22
C VAL A 205 8.87 -0.83 -12.70
N GLY A 206 8.88 0.31 -13.40
CA GLY A 206 9.71 1.46 -13.09
C GLY A 206 9.60 2.52 -14.16
N HIS A 207 10.74 2.98 -14.66
CA HIS A 207 10.82 3.98 -15.72
C HIS A 207 11.94 3.67 -16.72
N ARG A 208 11.85 4.30 -17.89
CA ARG A 208 12.92 4.37 -18.89
C ARG A 208 13.27 5.82 -19.16
N GLU A 209 14.56 6.10 -19.32
CA GLU A 209 15.02 7.40 -19.81
C GLU A 209 14.52 7.62 -21.26
N THR A 210 14.08 8.84 -21.56
CA THR A 210 13.59 9.27 -22.88
C THR A 210 14.31 10.48 -23.45
N SER A 211 14.90 11.32 -22.61
CA SER A 211 15.75 12.44 -23.03
C SER A 211 16.93 12.61 -22.06
N ASP A 212 17.94 13.39 -22.44
CA ASP A 212 19.05 13.80 -21.57
C ASP A 212 18.80 15.16 -20.90
N GLY A 213 17.55 15.64 -20.91
CA GLY A 213 17.15 16.96 -20.39
C GLY A 213 17.59 18.16 -21.23
N SER A 214 18.11 17.95 -22.45
CA SER A 214 18.53 19.05 -23.32
C SER A 214 17.40 19.73 -24.11
N ASP A 215 16.25 19.06 -24.25
CA ASP A 215 15.03 19.57 -24.87
C ASP A 215 13.86 19.59 -23.87
N ASN A 216 12.83 20.39 -24.14
CA ASN A 216 11.61 20.50 -23.32
C ASN A 216 10.69 19.26 -23.50
N GLU A 217 11.23 18.09 -23.19
CA GLU A 217 10.59 16.78 -23.28
C GLU A 217 10.70 16.03 -21.94
N GLU A 218 9.96 14.94 -21.81
CA GLU A 218 9.99 14.10 -20.62
C GLU A 218 11.36 13.41 -20.46
N LEU A 219 11.97 13.56 -19.29
CA LEU A 219 13.19 12.86 -18.90
C LEU A 219 12.94 11.36 -18.86
N THR A 220 11.83 10.96 -18.24
CA THR A 220 11.46 9.56 -18.03
C THR A 220 10.03 9.25 -18.48
N GLN A 221 9.79 7.98 -18.81
CA GLN A 221 8.46 7.42 -19.09
C GLN A 221 8.23 6.12 -18.31
N PRO A 222 6.97 5.77 -17.98
CA PRO A 222 6.64 4.52 -17.31
C PRO A 222 7.19 3.31 -18.09
N ALA A 223 7.75 2.34 -17.38
CA ALA A 223 8.25 1.11 -17.98
C ALA A 223 7.68 -0.12 -17.25
N ALA A 224 7.33 -1.14 -18.03
CA ALA A 224 6.88 -2.43 -17.53
C ALA A 224 7.60 -3.54 -18.30
N VAL A 225 8.27 -4.43 -17.58
CA VAL A 225 9.04 -5.55 -18.12
C VAL A 225 8.36 -6.85 -17.66
N HIS A 226 7.98 -7.70 -18.60
CA HIS A 226 7.29 -8.97 -18.35
C HIS A 226 8.25 -10.14 -18.41
N TRP A 227 8.07 -11.11 -17.52
CA TRP A 227 8.71 -12.43 -17.57
C TRP A 227 7.71 -13.47 -18.05
N ASP A 228 8.03 -14.13 -19.16
CA ASP A 228 7.20 -15.14 -19.82
C ASP A 228 7.57 -16.60 -19.47
N GLY A 229 8.28 -16.81 -18.36
CA GLY A 229 8.89 -18.09 -18.01
C GLY A 229 10.22 -18.39 -18.71
N THR A 230 10.64 -17.57 -19.68
CA THR A 230 11.88 -17.79 -20.45
C THR A 230 12.76 -16.55 -20.60
N SER A 231 12.17 -15.36 -20.69
CA SER A 231 12.85 -14.11 -20.98
C SER A 231 12.14 -12.90 -20.38
N TRP A 232 12.92 -11.88 -19.99
CA TRP A 232 12.39 -10.57 -19.61
C TRP A 232 12.25 -9.69 -20.86
N GLN A 233 11.06 -9.19 -21.14
CA GLN A 233 10.74 -8.38 -22.32
C GLN A 233 10.10 -7.05 -21.92
N LEU A 234 10.56 -5.94 -22.49
CA LEU A 234 9.92 -4.62 -22.31
C LEU A 234 8.58 -4.62 -23.05
N VAL A 235 7.50 -4.28 -22.35
CA VAL A 235 6.16 -4.17 -22.92
C VAL A 235 5.76 -2.69 -23.03
N GLU A 236 5.04 -2.34 -24.10
CA GLU A 236 4.63 -0.96 -24.34
C GLU A 236 3.65 -0.45 -23.26
N THR A 237 3.99 0.72 -22.72
CA THR A 237 3.22 1.48 -21.73
C THR A 237 2.64 2.74 -22.38
N PRO A 238 1.48 3.25 -21.91
CA PRO A 238 0.97 4.54 -22.35
C PRO A 238 1.93 5.69 -22.03
N VAL A 239 2.10 6.61 -22.98
CA VAL A 239 2.93 7.81 -22.84
C VAL A 239 2.23 8.87 -21.99
N TYR A 240 3.01 9.60 -21.20
CA TYR A 240 2.62 10.75 -20.39
C TYR A 240 3.40 11.98 -20.87
N ARG A 241 2.72 13.12 -21.01
CA ARG A 241 3.35 14.40 -21.41
C ARG A 241 2.64 15.58 -20.76
N PHE A 242 3.40 16.59 -20.35
CA PHE A 242 2.82 17.89 -19.96
C PHE A 242 2.48 18.74 -21.21
N PRO A 243 1.42 19.57 -21.15
CA PRO A 243 1.15 20.56 -22.20
C PRO A 243 2.21 21.67 -22.19
N HIS A 244 2.48 22.30 -23.33
CA HIS A 244 3.38 23.46 -23.37
C HIS A 244 2.81 24.69 -22.62
N PRO A 245 3.62 25.45 -21.86
CA PRO A 245 5.05 25.22 -21.61
C PRO A 245 5.26 24.02 -20.67
N VAL A 246 6.18 23.13 -21.08
CA VAL A 246 6.55 21.94 -20.33
C VAL A 246 7.31 22.38 -19.07
N PRO A 247 7.00 21.85 -17.88
CA PRO A 247 7.68 22.23 -16.64
C PRO A 247 9.11 21.69 -16.57
N PRO A 248 9.99 22.22 -15.69
CA PRO A 248 11.37 21.76 -15.56
C PRO A 248 11.49 20.30 -15.09
N GLU A 249 12.43 19.55 -15.68
CA GLU A 249 12.74 18.16 -15.33
C GLU A 249 11.49 17.25 -15.19
N PRO A 250 10.60 17.19 -16.20
CA PRO A 250 9.37 16.41 -16.11
C PRO A 250 9.65 14.92 -16.28
N GLY A 251 8.98 14.07 -15.52
CA GLY A 251 9.16 12.63 -15.55
C GLY A 251 7.92 11.86 -15.14
N ALA A 252 7.80 10.63 -15.64
CA ALA A 252 6.73 9.71 -15.28
C ALA A 252 7.27 8.31 -15.02
N SER A 253 6.85 7.70 -13.91
CA SER A 253 7.27 6.38 -13.45
C SER A 253 6.08 5.49 -13.10
N LEU A 254 6.35 4.19 -13.04
CA LEU A 254 5.64 3.29 -12.13
C LEU A 254 6.51 3.10 -10.89
N ASP A 255 5.88 3.13 -9.72
CA ASP A 255 6.54 3.03 -8.42
C ASP A 255 6.15 1.72 -7.70
N HIS A 256 4.98 1.15 -8.05
CA HIS A 256 4.47 -0.12 -7.52
C HIS A 256 3.72 -0.93 -8.59
N VAL A 257 3.82 -2.27 -8.54
CA VAL A 257 3.02 -3.21 -9.34
C VAL A 257 2.29 -4.21 -8.45
N LEU A 258 1.04 -4.50 -8.82
CA LEU A 258 0.18 -5.47 -8.16
C LEU A 258 -0.39 -6.44 -9.21
N ALA A 259 0.02 -7.70 -9.15
CA ALA A 259 -0.39 -8.77 -10.06
C ALA A 259 -1.49 -9.62 -9.41
N LEU A 260 -2.73 -9.48 -9.88
CA LEU A 260 -3.90 -10.17 -9.32
C LEU A 260 -4.21 -11.45 -10.10
N THR A 261 -4.17 -11.35 -11.43
CA THR A 261 -4.22 -12.47 -12.39
C THR A 261 -3.33 -12.14 -13.59
N ALA A 262 -3.04 -13.11 -14.45
CA ALA A 262 -2.29 -12.92 -15.70
C ALA A 262 -2.88 -11.83 -16.64
N ASP A 263 -4.17 -11.50 -16.45
CA ASP A 263 -4.97 -10.53 -17.19
C ASP A 263 -5.54 -9.37 -16.35
N ASP A 264 -5.15 -9.23 -15.08
CA ASP A 264 -5.38 -8.06 -14.21
C ASP A 264 -4.11 -7.78 -13.40
N VAL A 265 -3.18 -7.07 -14.03
CA VAL A 265 -1.98 -6.52 -13.38
C VAL A 265 -2.09 -5.01 -13.38
N ARG A 266 -1.78 -4.37 -12.25
CA ARG A 266 -2.02 -2.95 -12.02
C ARG A 266 -0.72 -2.25 -11.68
N GLY A 267 -0.42 -1.18 -12.41
CA GLY A 267 0.73 -0.32 -12.19
C GLY A 267 0.29 0.99 -11.57
N TYR A 268 1.00 1.40 -10.53
CA TYR A 268 0.79 2.61 -9.76
C TYR A 268 2.10 3.41 -9.75
N GLY A 269 2.04 4.72 -9.98
CA GLY A 269 3.17 5.64 -9.83
C GLY A 269 2.76 7.08 -10.06
N SER A 270 3.70 7.94 -10.46
CA SER A 270 3.51 9.39 -10.56
C SER A 270 4.03 9.98 -11.89
N HIS A 271 3.43 11.09 -12.31
CA HIS A 271 3.86 11.96 -13.41
C HIS A 271 3.95 13.39 -12.87
N SER A 272 5.18 13.85 -12.67
CA SER A 272 5.53 15.05 -11.89
C SER A 272 6.76 15.73 -12.50
N PHE A 273 7.29 16.77 -11.85
CA PHE A 273 8.33 17.64 -12.34
C PHE A 273 9.10 18.29 -11.16
N ASN A 274 10.16 19.06 -11.45
CA ASN A 274 10.92 19.75 -10.40
C ASN A 274 10.18 21.03 -9.94
N HIS A 275 9.45 20.91 -8.81
CA HIS A 275 8.70 22.01 -8.18
C HIS A 275 9.58 23.14 -7.65
N GLY A 276 9.03 24.36 -7.59
CA GLY A 276 9.69 25.56 -7.08
C GLY A 276 10.44 26.37 -8.15
N GLU A 277 10.64 25.81 -9.35
CA GLU A 277 11.37 26.44 -10.46
C GLU A 277 10.46 27.27 -11.39
N MET A 278 9.15 27.33 -11.16
CA MET A 278 8.19 28.11 -11.96
C MET A 278 7.03 28.70 -11.14
N GLU A 279 6.51 29.86 -11.56
CA GLU A 279 5.44 30.57 -10.82
C GLU A 279 4.06 29.91 -10.98
N ASN A 280 3.79 29.28 -12.12
CA ASN A 280 2.51 28.64 -12.43
C ASN A 280 2.73 27.14 -12.63
N GLU A 281 2.82 26.42 -11.52
CA GLU A 281 3.01 24.97 -11.51
C GLU A 281 1.76 24.22 -12.05
N PRO A 282 1.93 23.25 -12.97
CA PRO A 282 0.87 22.30 -13.28
C PRO A 282 0.56 21.41 -12.06
N GLN A 283 -0.55 20.69 -12.11
CA GLN A 283 -0.81 19.62 -11.13
C GLN A 283 -0.06 18.36 -11.55
N ASP A 284 0.43 17.61 -10.58
CA ASP A 284 0.88 16.23 -10.78
C ASP A 284 -0.28 15.35 -11.28
N GLU A 285 0.06 14.32 -12.05
CA GLU A 285 -0.88 13.29 -12.51
C GLU A 285 -0.48 11.94 -11.90
N ASP A 286 -1.45 11.23 -11.32
CA ASP A 286 -1.22 9.87 -10.86
C ASP A 286 -1.10 8.90 -12.05
N VAL A 287 0.02 8.20 -12.15
CA VAL A 287 0.17 7.14 -13.16
C VAL A 287 -0.59 5.92 -12.66
N ARG A 288 -1.68 5.59 -13.35
CA ARG A 288 -2.54 4.43 -13.06
C ARG A 288 -2.74 3.61 -14.34
N LEU A 289 -2.05 2.48 -14.41
CA LEU A 289 -2.06 1.57 -15.56
C LEU A 289 -2.68 0.22 -15.19
N ALA A 290 -3.36 -0.42 -16.15
CA ALA A 290 -3.78 -1.81 -16.03
C ALA A 290 -3.47 -2.60 -17.32
N TRP A 291 -2.91 -3.78 -17.11
CA TRP A 291 -2.73 -4.84 -18.09
C TRP A 291 -4.04 -5.63 -18.23
N ASP A 292 -4.43 -5.94 -19.47
CA ASP A 292 -5.66 -6.69 -19.80
C ASP A 292 -5.39 -8.09 -20.39
N GLY A 293 -4.19 -8.63 -20.18
CA GLY A 293 -3.71 -9.84 -20.86
C GLY A 293 -3.11 -9.59 -22.25
N SER A 294 -3.20 -8.36 -22.77
CA SER A 294 -2.69 -8.01 -24.11
C SER A 294 -1.94 -6.67 -24.21
N ARG A 295 -2.30 -5.67 -23.39
CA ARG A 295 -1.68 -4.34 -23.41
C ARG A 295 -1.88 -3.59 -22.09
N TRP A 296 -1.00 -2.64 -21.81
CA TRP A 296 -1.20 -1.66 -20.74
C TRP A 296 -2.15 -0.54 -21.19
N THR A 297 -3.06 -0.15 -20.31
CA THR A 297 -4.05 0.91 -20.55
C THR A 297 -4.07 1.89 -19.39
N LYS A 298 -4.17 3.20 -19.68
CA LYS A 298 -4.44 4.19 -18.63
C LYS A 298 -5.82 3.90 -18.03
N ARG A 299 -5.89 3.85 -16.70
CA ARG A 299 -7.14 3.74 -15.95
C ARG A 299 -7.52 5.13 -15.43
N PRO A 300 -8.83 5.48 -15.38
CA PRO A 300 -9.25 6.63 -14.62
C PRO A 300 -8.95 6.40 -13.14
N ASP A 301 -8.75 7.48 -12.40
CA ASP A 301 -8.62 7.42 -10.95
C ASP A 301 -9.83 6.76 -10.28
N ALA A 302 -9.60 6.15 -9.12
CA ALA A 302 -10.69 5.76 -8.25
C ALA A 302 -11.49 7.02 -7.86
N ALA A 303 -12.82 6.95 -7.92
CA ALA A 303 -13.66 8.13 -7.77
C ALA A 303 -13.51 8.78 -6.38
N GLY A 304 -13.35 10.12 -6.37
CA GLY A 304 -13.22 10.90 -5.15
C GLY A 304 -11.87 10.70 -4.46
N ASP A 305 -11.87 10.67 -3.13
CA ASP A 305 -10.65 10.74 -2.30
C ASP A 305 -9.72 9.52 -2.38
N CYS A 306 -10.07 8.49 -3.17
CA CYS A 306 -9.23 7.31 -3.43
C CYS A 306 -8.34 7.48 -4.68
N ALA A 307 -8.52 8.54 -5.46
CA ALA A 307 -7.57 8.99 -6.48
C ALA A 307 -6.17 9.14 -5.85
N GLY A 308 -5.13 8.82 -6.63
CA GLY A 308 -3.73 8.94 -6.20
C GLY A 308 -3.31 8.15 -4.96
N ARG A 309 -3.99 7.05 -4.64
CA ARG A 309 -3.59 6.17 -3.54
C ARG A 309 -3.04 4.85 -4.03
N ASP A 310 -1.95 4.44 -3.41
CA ASP A 310 -1.33 3.15 -3.69
C ASP A 310 -2.02 2.05 -2.86
N PRO A 311 -2.07 0.82 -3.40
CA PRO A 311 -2.66 -0.32 -2.70
C PRO A 311 -1.74 -0.79 -1.57
N MET A 312 -2.34 -1.12 -0.43
CA MET A 312 -1.65 -1.74 0.70
C MET A 312 -1.96 -3.24 0.82
N ALA A 313 -3.16 -3.68 0.45
CA ALA A 313 -3.56 -5.08 0.53
C ALA A 313 -4.78 -5.40 -0.36
N VAL A 314 -4.89 -6.66 -0.78
CA VAL A 314 -6.01 -7.19 -1.58
C VAL A 314 -7.03 -7.85 -0.66
N ASP A 315 -8.28 -7.37 -0.68
CA ASP A 315 -9.40 -7.94 0.10
C ASP A 315 -10.09 -9.07 -0.67
N GLY A 316 -9.30 -10.06 -1.10
CA GLY A 316 -9.77 -11.14 -1.99
C GLY A 316 -10.47 -10.60 -3.23
N THR A 317 -11.79 -10.82 -3.34
CA THR A 317 -12.61 -10.31 -4.46
C THR A 317 -13.46 -9.08 -4.10
N HIS A 318 -13.34 -8.57 -2.88
CA HIS A 318 -14.17 -7.48 -2.36
C HIS A 318 -13.67 -6.09 -2.77
N GLY A 319 -12.35 -5.90 -2.85
CA GLY A 319 -11.75 -4.58 -3.07
C GLY A 319 -10.26 -4.51 -2.74
N LEU A 320 -9.75 -3.29 -2.59
CA LEU A 320 -8.38 -3.01 -2.17
C LEU A 320 -8.37 -2.08 -0.95
N PHE A 321 -7.49 -2.38 0.01
CA PHE A 321 -7.04 -1.41 1.00
C PHE A 321 -6.02 -0.47 0.37
N LEU A 322 -6.16 0.83 0.63
CA LEU A 322 -5.34 1.88 0.04
C LEU A 322 -4.70 2.74 1.14
N GLU A 323 -3.59 3.38 0.79
CA GLU A 323 -2.82 4.22 1.70
C GLU A 323 -3.65 5.28 2.46
N GLY A 324 -3.21 5.57 3.69
CA GLY A 324 -3.83 6.61 4.50
C GLY A 324 -5.19 6.21 5.10
N ASN A 325 -5.54 4.92 5.17
CA ASN A 325 -6.80 4.37 5.68
C ASN A 325 -7.99 4.61 4.73
N TRP A 326 -7.85 4.20 3.48
CA TRP A 326 -8.94 4.20 2.49
C TRP A 326 -9.19 2.78 2.00
N TYR A 327 -10.38 2.54 1.47
CA TYR A 327 -10.78 1.28 0.86
C TYR A 327 -11.56 1.57 -0.41
N VAL A 328 -11.26 0.85 -1.49
CA VAL A 328 -12.04 0.88 -2.73
C VAL A 328 -12.69 -0.47 -2.95
N GLY A 329 -14.03 -0.50 -2.94
CA GLY A 329 -14.81 -1.68 -3.24
C GLY A 329 -14.72 -2.07 -4.72
N ARG A 330 -15.06 -3.32 -5.04
CA ARG A 330 -15.15 -3.84 -6.42
C ARG A 330 -16.13 -3.08 -7.31
N ASP A 331 -17.13 -2.43 -6.71
CA ASP A 331 -18.09 -1.52 -7.35
C ASP A 331 -17.52 -0.12 -7.64
N GLY A 332 -16.28 0.15 -7.21
CA GLY A 332 -15.62 1.46 -7.29
C GLY A 332 -15.94 2.39 -6.12
N ALA A 333 -16.68 1.94 -5.10
CA ALA A 333 -17.03 2.78 -3.96
C ALA A 333 -15.80 3.08 -3.09
N CYS A 334 -15.36 4.34 -3.10
CA CYS A 334 -14.31 4.84 -2.22
C CYS A 334 -14.87 5.11 -0.81
N THR A 335 -14.28 4.46 0.20
CA THR A 335 -14.72 4.55 1.60
C THR A 335 -13.56 4.89 2.53
N LYS A 336 -13.76 5.91 3.39
CA LYS A 336 -12.82 6.21 4.46
C LYS A 336 -12.98 5.17 5.57
N ILE A 337 -11.89 4.50 5.96
CA ILE A 337 -11.90 3.69 7.16
C ILE A 337 -11.75 4.61 8.37
N ASN A 338 -12.72 4.56 9.27
CA ASN A 338 -12.70 5.33 10.51
C ASN A 338 -11.56 4.84 11.41
N ARG A 339 -10.92 5.78 12.12
CA ARG A 339 -9.85 5.46 13.07
C ARG A 339 -10.27 5.81 14.51
N PRO A 340 -9.97 4.95 15.49
CA PRO A 340 -10.18 5.26 16.89
C PRO A 340 -9.19 6.34 17.34
N ARG A 341 -9.45 6.94 18.50
CA ARG A 341 -8.47 7.78 19.20
C ARG A 341 -7.75 6.94 20.24
N LEU A 342 -6.44 7.15 20.39
CA LEU A 342 -5.68 6.60 21.51
C LEU A 342 -6.32 7.04 22.84
N PRO A 343 -6.33 6.17 23.86
CA PRO A 343 -6.67 6.55 25.23
C PRO A 343 -5.83 7.74 25.73
N SER A 344 -6.36 8.51 26.68
CA SER A 344 -5.68 9.68 27.25
C SER A 344 -4.70 9.30 28.38
N GLU A 345 -3.80 8.37 28.07
CA GLU A 345 -2.79 7.83 28.99
C GLU A 345 -1.41 7.75 28.30
N GLY A 346 -0.38 7.29 29.00
CA GLY A 346 0.96 7.11 28.42
C GLY A 346 1.59 8.38 27.81
N GLY A 347 1.14 9.57 28.22
CA GLY A 347 1.57 10.87 27.68
C GLY A 347 0.62 11.50 26.65
N VAL A 348 -0.39 10.77 26.18
CA VAL A 348 -1.39 11.25 25.21
C VAL A 348 -2.42 12.14 25.90
N ARG A 349 -2.63 13.36 25.39
CA ARG A 349 -3.64 14.29 25.91
C ARG A 349 -4.96 14.15 25.16
N ALA A 350 -6.08 14.30 25.88
CA ALA A 350 -7.43 14.20 25.33
C ALA A 350 -7.68 15.11 24.11
N GLY A 351 -7.12 16.33 24.11
CA GLY A 351 -7.25 17.31 23.01
C GLY A 351 -6.21 17.18 21.88
N SER A 352 -5.41 16.11 21.84
CA SER A 352 -4.39 15.90 20.79
C SER A 352 -4.99 15.71 19.39
N ARG A 353 -4.31 16.19 18.35
CA ARG A 353 -4.61 15.81 16.96
C ARG A 353 -3.90 14.49 16.67
N GLN A 354 -4.62 13.52 16.09
CA GLN A 354 -4.13 12.16 15.91
C GLN A 354 -4.34 11.67 14.48
N SER A 355 -3.30 11.05 13.91
CA SER A 355 -3.29 10.43 12.59
C SER A 355 -2.77 9.01 12.70
N LEU A 356 -3.55 8.03 12.21
CA LEU A 356 -3.13 6.64 12.09
C LEU A 356 -2.44 6.46 10.74
N TRP A 357 -1.19 6.00 10.78
CA TRP A 357 -0.37 5.66 9.63
C TRP A 357 -0.08 4.17 9.69
N LEU A 358 -0.57 3.41 8.73
CA LEU A 358 -0.29 1.98 8.62
C LEU A 358 0.94 1.81 7.72
N SER A 359 1.83 0.91 8.10
CA SER A 359 2.98 0.46 7.30
C SER A 359 2.57 -0.71 6.40
N ALA A 360 1.70 -1.58 6.91
CA ALA A 360 1.18 -2.75 6.20
C ALA A 360 -0.25 -3.08 6.66
N VAL A 361 -0.99 -3.78 5.79
CA VAL A 361 -2.33 -4.31 6.04
C VAL A 361 -2.33 -5.77 5.62
N GLU A 362 -2.92 -6.66 6.42
CA GLU A 362 -2.97 -8.09 6.15
C GLU A 362 -4.40 -8.61 6.27
N VAL A 363 -4.82 -9.43 5.30
CA VAL A 363 -6.14 -10.07 5.26
C VAL A 363 -5.96 -11.52 5.69
N VAL A 364 -6.43 -11.85 6.90
CA VAL A 364 -6.15 -13.12 7.57
C VAL A 364 -6.77 -14.30 6.80
N PRO A 365 -5.96 -15.23 6.27
CA PRO A 365 -6.44 -16.31 5.42
C PRO A 365 -7.57 -17.14 6.04
N GLY A 366 -8.61 -17.40 5.25
CA GLY A 366 -9.77 -18.17 5.67
C GLY A 366 -10.75 -17.45 6.61
N SER A 367 -10.66 -16.13 6.75
CA SER A 367 -11.54 -15.32 7.60
C SER A 367 -11.81 -13.94 7.01
N ASP A 368 -12.81 -13.22 7.55
CA ASP A 368 -13.07 -11.81 7.25
C ASP A 368 -12.21 -10.84 8.12
N ARG A 369 -11.26 -11.36 8.91
CA ARG A 369 -10.42 -10.54 9.80
C ARG A 369 -9.36 -9.84 8.96
N VAL A 370 -9.26 -8.52 9.13
CA VAL A 370 -8.18 -7.72 8.56
C VAL A 370 -7.42 -7.04 9.69
N LEU A 371 -6.11 -7.05 9.58
CA LEU A 371 -5.18 -6.42 10.50
C LEU A 371 -4.43 -5.29 9.81
N GLY A 372 -4.08 -4.26 10.57
CA GLY A 372 -3.16 -3.21 10.14
C GLY A 372 -2.09 -3.01 11.20
N VAL A 373 -0.86 -2.75 10.78
CA VAL A 373 0.25 -2.42 11.67
C VAL A 373 0.86 -1.10 11.28
N GLY A 374 1.33 -0.34 12.27
CA GLY A 374 1.97 0.96 12.02
C GLY A 374 2.01 1.78 13.29
N HIS A 375 1.68 3.08 13.19
CA HIS A 375 1.72 3.98 14.33
C HIS A 375 0.63 5.06 14.29
N VAL A 376 0.28 5.56 15.47
CA VAL A 376 -0.50 6.80 15.61
C VAL A 376 0.44 7.94 15.94
N GLN A 377 0.50 8.94 15.06
CA GLN A 377 1.19 10.20 15.31
C GLN A 377 0.30 11.11 16.17
N VAL A 378 0.85 11.63 17.27
CA VAL A 378 0.15 12.45 18.27
C VAL A 378 0.72 13.87 18.27
N ASN A 379 -0.01 14.79 17.65
CA ASN A 379 0.32 16.20 17.57
C ASN A 379 -0.37 16.97 18.72
N GLN A 380 0.44 17.43 19.68
CA GLN A 380 0.02 18.12 20.90
C GLN A 380 1.10 19.11 21.38
N SER A 381 0.77 20.04 22.29
CA SER A 381 1.73 21.05 22.75
C SER A 381 2.83 20.45 23.66
N GLY A 382 4.09 20.66 23.29
CA GLY A 382 5.25 19.97 23.85
C GLY A 382 5.93 19.16 22.75
N ASN A 383 6.66 18.10 23.13
CA ASN A 383 7.25 17.20 22.14
C ASN A 383 6.14 16.39 21.43
N PRO A 384 6.15 16.31 20.09
CA PRO A 384 5.31 15.35 19.38
C PRO A 384 5.77 13.92 19.75
N MET A 385 4.84 12.98 19.69
CA MET A 385 5.12 11.57 19.99
C MET A 385 4.35 10.66 19.04
N SER A 386 4.81 9.42 18.91
CA SER A 386 4.11 8.36 18.20
C SER A 386 3.95 7.14 19.11
N LYS A 387 2.86 6.39 18.95
CA LYS A 387 2.68 5.07 19.55
C LYS A 387 2.52 4.04 18.43
N SER A 388 3.33 2.98 18.45
CA SER A 388 3.15 1.85 17.53
C SER A 388 1.88 1.09 17.90
N VAL A 389 1.13 0.65 16.91
CA VAL A 389 -0.19 0.01 17.11
C VAL A 389 -0.42 -1.14 16.15
N ILE A 390 -1.11 -2.15 16.64
CA ILE A 390 -1.77 -3.17 15.83
C ILE A 390 -3.27 -2.89 15.91
N VAL A 391 -3.96 -2.87 14.76
CA VAL A 391 -5.40 -2.64 14.67
C VAL A 391 -6.10 -3.80 13.96
N SER A 392 -7.32 -4.14 14.37
CA SER A 392 -8.23 -5.00 13.60
C SER A 392 -9.40 -4.21 13.03
N LEU A 393 -9.83 -4.58 11.82
CA LEU A 393 -10.96 -3.95 11.17
C LEU A 393 -12.28 -4.47 11.77
N LYS A 394 -13.22 -3.56 12.04
CA LYS A 394 -14.64 -3.84 12.25
C LYS A 394 -15.39 -3.36 11.01
N ARG A 395 -15.99 -4.29 10.29
CA ARG A 395 -16.79 -4.05 9.08
C ARG A 395 -18.27 -3.92 9.44
#